data_AF-A0A401MTK7-F1
#
_entry.id   AF-A0A401MTK7-F1
#
_cell.length_a   1.000
_cell.length_b   1.000
_cell.length_c   1.000
_cell.angle_alpha   90.00
_cell.angle_beta   90.00
_cell.angle_gamma   90.00
#
_symmetry.space_group_name_H-M   'P 1'
#
loop_
_entity.id
_entity.type
_entity.pdbx_description
1 polymer ?
#
loop_
_entity_poly.entity_id
_entity_poly.type
_entity_poly.pdbx_seq_one_letter_code
_entity_poly.pdbx_strand_id
1 'polypeptide(L)'
;MPHPALLAHGLVRNLGGRRILDGVSLTASPGHRIGLLGENGVGKSTLLRVLAGLDEPDAGSVTRPFDLGFLHQEMPYDADSTIAAVLDEALREAREDLAELDRLGEELARASEHDPGHQELLDAYGRRLEQAQDREAWDADRRAALVLDGLGLGAFGHDRTLGSLSGGQRGRLALAALLVRRPSALLLDEPTNHLDDGAAAFLEEQVRGLPGTVVVASHDRAFLDAVCTDLIDLDPAVDGPVRYGGNYSAYLSEKRAERERWERRYAEEHEELVELRHAAGVTAHRVAPDRGRTDNEKMGYGHRAGRVQNQISRRVRNAARRLEELERTQVAEPPRQLRFAAGELAAHAEEDLRPLVALHEVRVPGRLALHGLEVSATDRLLITGGNGAGKSTLLAVLAGRLTAEGEVHRRRRLTVGLLTQDTAFERPDRTVRDTYELSLGPQRAEKVPLGSLGLMHEADLDKPVGHLSVGQRRRLALALLVARPPQLLLLDEPTNHLSPRLCDELEAALGPGPGAIVVASHDRWLRRRWQGRELRLEPGRGRREEEVPYELDHAVTRDNRLEQ
;
A
#
# COMPACT_ATOMS: atom_id res chain seq x y z
N MET A 1 -29.54 -19.45 -10.11
CA MET A 1 -29.53 -18.29 -11.05
C MET A 1 -28.15 -17.62 -11.01
N PRO A 2 -27.64 -16.94 -12.07
CA PRO A 2 -26.36 -16.25 -11.98
C PRO A 2 -26.43 -15.18 -10.88
N HIS A 3 -25.46 -15.16 -9.97
CA HIS A 3 -25.42 -14.13 -8.93
C HIS A 3 -25.43 -12.74 -9.59
N PRO A 4 -26.32 -11.83 -9.18
CA PRO A 4 -26.38 -10.50 -9.77
C PRO A 4 -25.07 -9.75 -9.53
N ALA A 5 -24.61 -8.99 -10.53
CA ALA A 5 -23.42 -8.17 -10.39
C ALA A 5 -23.70 -6.93 -9.53
N LEU A 6 -22.68 -6.46 -8.81
CA LEU A 6 -22.70 -5.14 -8.19
C LEU A 6 -22.27 -4.11 -9.24
N LEU A 7 -23.17 -3.19 -9.56
CA LEU A 7 -22.97 -2.16 -10.57
C LEU A 7 -23.10 -0.78 -9.93
N ALA A 8 -22.15 0.09 -10.21
CA ALA A 8 -22.16 1.50 -9.86
C ALA A 8 -21.79 2.33 -11.08
N HIS A 9 -22.57 3.37 -11.36
CA HIS A 9 -22.36 4.21 -12.54
C HIS A 9 -22.31 5.69 -12.15
N GLY A 10 -21.19 6.34 -12.45
CA GLY A 10 -21.02 7.80 -12.36
C GLY A 10 -21.28 8.35 -10.95
N LEU A 11 -20.88 7.64 -9.90
CA LEU A 11 -21.17 8.02 -8.52
C LEU A 11 -20.48 9.32 -8.15
N VAL A 12 -21.30 10.28 -7.70
CA VAL A 12 -20.85 11.54 -7.12
C VAL A 12 -21.33 11.61 -5.68
N ARG A 13 -20.43 12.01 -4.77
CA ARG A 13 -20.79 12.25 -3.37
C ARG A 13 -19.99 13.42 -2.80
N ASN A 14 -20.72 14.37 -2.22
CA ASN A 14 -20.20 15.54 -1.54
C ASN A 14 -20.45 15.40 -0.03
N LEU A 15 -19.41 15.60 0.78
CA LEU A 15 -19.52 15.60 2.24
C LEU A 15 -18.91 16.89 2.77
N GLY A 16 -19.66 17.63 3.59
CA GLY A 16 -19.19 18.88 4.21
C GLY A 16 -18.72 19.93 3.19
N GLY A 17 -19.34 20.00 2.01
CA GLY A 17 -18.98 20.93 0.94
C GLY A 17 -17.78 20.53 0.09
N ARG A 18 -17.15 19.38 0.36
CA ARG A 18 -16.06 18.81 -0.46
C ARG A 18 -16.58 17.65 -1.29
N ARG A 19 -16.23 17.63 -2.58
CA ARG A 19 -16.45 16.46 -3.44
C ARG A 19 -15.49 15.35 -3.05
N ILE A 20 -16.04 14.21 -2.62
CA ILE A 20 -15.28 13.03 -2.18
C ILE A 20 -15.23 11.99 -3.29
N LEU A 21 -16.38 11.72 -3.93
CA LEU A 21 -16.46 10.86 -5.11
C LEU A 21 -16.85 11.71 -6.31
N ASP A 22 -16.15 11.51 -7.44
CA ASP A 22 -16.41 12.22 -8.69
C ASP A 22 -16.50 11.25 -9.87
N GLY A 23 -17.72 10.94 -10.31
CA GLY A 23 -17.95 10.11 -11.50
C GLY A 23 -17.51 8.65 -11.39
N VAL A 24 -17.39 8.09 -10.17
CA VAL A 24 -16.83 6.75 -9.95
C VAL A 24 -17.77 5.67 -10.51
N SER A 25 -17.27 4.84 -11.41
CA SER A 25 -18.01 3.70 -11.97
C SER A 25 -17.31 2.39 -11.65
N LEU A 26 -18.08 1.38 -11.25
CA LEU A 26 -17.56 0.08 -10.81
C LEU A 26 -18.51 -1.02 -11.26
N THR A 27 -17.97 -2.05 -11.91
CA THR A 27 -18.70 -3.25 -12.30
C THR A 27 -18.00 -4.47 -11.73
N ALA A 28 -18.67 -5.16 -10.82
CA ALA A 28 -18.14 -6.30 -10.11
C ALA A 28 -19.06 -7.50 -10.32
N SER A 29 -18.63 -8.40 -11.20
CA SER A 29 -19.31 -9.65 -11.50
C SER A 29 -18.99 -10.71 -10.44
N PRO A 30 -19.77 -11.80 -10.35
CA PRO A 30 -19.46 -12.92 -9.48
C PRO A 30 -18.06 -13.47 -9.75
N GLY A 31 -17.32 -13.82 -8.70
CA GLY A 31 -15.92 -14.25 -8.77
C GLY A 31 -14.90 -13.11 -8.91
N HIS A 32 -15.33 -11.85 -9.18
CA HIS A 32 -14.43 -10.70 -9.12
C HIS A 32 -14.18 -10.27 -7.67
N ARG A 33 -12.91 -10.00 -7.36
CA ARG A 33 -12.45 -9.49 -6.06
C ARG A 33 -11.73 -8.17 -6.32
N ILE A 34 -12.45 -7.07 -6.15
CA ILE A 34 -11.97 -5.72 -6.48
C ILE A 34 -11.34 -5.10 -5.23
N GLY A 35 -10.06 -4.75 -5.31
CA GLY A 35 -9.40 -3.94 -4.27
C GLY A 35 -9.49 -2.45 -4.57
N LEU A 36 -9.82 -1.65 -3.56
CA LEU A 36 -9.84 -0.19 -3.63
C LEU A 36 -8.54 0.37 -3.06
N LEU A 37 -7.79 1.06 -3.92
CA LEU A 37 -6.54 1.75 -3.58
C LEU A 37 -6.78 3.26 -3.46
N GLY A 38 -5.90 3.90 -2.69
CA GLY A 38 -5.78 5.35 -2.65
C GLY A 38 -5.43 5.90 -1.26
N GLU A 39 -5.14 7.20 -1.21
CA GLU A 39 -4.76 7.89 0.01
C GLU A 39 -5.86 7.88 1.09
N ASN A 40 -5.44 8.07 2.34
CA ASN A 40 -6.37 8.24 3.46
C ASN A 40 -7.26 9.47 3.21
N GLY A 41 -8.58 9.27 3.27
CA GLY A 41 -9.55 10.33 3.04
C GLY A 41 -9.91 10.57 1.57
N VAL A 42 -9.44 9.74 0.64
CA VAL A 42 -9.85 9.79 -0.78
C VAL A 42 -11.30 9.34 -1.00
N GLY A 43 -11.91 8.67 -0.02
CA GLY A 43 -13.32 8.27 -0.08
C GLY A 43 -13.58 6.76 -0.20
N LYS A 44 -12.58 5.89 0.04
CA LYS A 44 -12.75 4.41 0.01
C LYS A 44 -13.93 3.93 0.88
N SER A 45 -13.93 4.28 2.17
CA SER A 45 -15.03 3.95 3.08
C SER A 45 -16.36 4.56 2.65
N THR A 46 -16.34 5.79 2.11
CA THR A 46 -17.54 6.45 1.57
C THR A 46 -18.10 5.69 0.36
N LEU A 47 -17.23 5.24 -0.56
CA LEU A 47 -17.63 4.42 -1.70
C LEU A 47 -18.25 3.10 -1.22
N LEU A 48 -17.64 2.41 -0.26
CA LEU A 48 -18.20 1.18 0.31
C LEU A 48 -19.57 1.42 0.96
N ARG A 49 -19.75 2.51 1.70
CA ARG A 49 -21.06 2.86 2.31
C ARG A 49 -22.13 3.16 1.26
N VAL A 50 -21.78 3.86 0.17
CA VAL A 50 -22.70 4.10 -0.96
C VAL A 50 -23.05 2.78 -1.66
N LEU A 51 -22.07 1.91 -1.88
CA LEU A 51 -22.28 0.57 -2.45
C LEU A 51 -23.13 -0.31 -1.52
N ALA A 52 -23.00 -0.19 -0.21
CA ALA A 52 -23.82 -0.90 0.78
C ALA A 52 -25.26 -0.36 0.87
N GLY A 53 -25.52 0.86 0.37
CA GLY A 53 -26.81 1.53 0.52
C GLY A 53 -27.01 2.22 1.87
N LEU A 54 -25.92 2.41 2.64
CA LEU A 54 -25.94 3.17 3.89
C LEU A 54 -25.88 4.68 3.67
N ASP A 55 -25.33 5.10 2.52
CA ASP A 55 -25.34 6.48 2.06
C ASP A 55 -25.95 6.54 0.65
N GLU A 56 -26.75 7.57 0.39
CA GLU A 56 -27.24 7.85 -0.96
C GLU A 56 -26.20 8.65 -1.77
N PRO A 57 -25.97 8.32 -3.04
CA PRO A 57 -25.15 9.15 -3.92
C PRO A 57 -25.90 10.44 -4.29
N ASP A 58 -25.17 11.54 -4.48
CA ASP A 58 -25.75 12.80 -4.94
C ASP A 58 -26.03 12.77 -6.45
N ALA A 59 -25.27 11.98 -7.20
CA ALA A 59 -25.53 11.65 -8.60
C ALA A 59 -25.00 10.25 -8.94
N GLY A 60 -25.51 9.66 -10.01
CA GLY A 60 -25.21 8.28 -10.41
C GLY A 60 -26.19 7.26 -9.84
N SER A 61 -25.92 5.98 -10.05
CA SER A 61 -26.79 4.88 -9.59
C SER A 61 -25.99 3.67 -9.10
N VAL A 62 -26.59 2.90 -8.20
CA VAL A 62 -26.05 1.63 -7.70
C VAL A 62 -27.11 0.54 -7.81
N THR A 63 -26.76 -0.57 -8.47
CA THR A 63 -27.54 -1.81 -8.49
C THR A 63 -26.80 -2.85 -7.66
N ARG A 64 -27.48 -3.40 -6.65
CA ARG A 64 -26.86 -4.29 -5.65
C ARG A 64 -27.45 -5.70 -5.72
N PRO A 65 -26.66 -6.74 -5.41
CA PRO A 65 -27.18 -8.05 -5.07
C PRO A 65 -28.12 -7.97 -3.87
N PHE A 66 -29.13 -8.84 -3.84
CA PHE A 66 -30.11 -8.89 -2.74
C PHE A 66 -29.44 -9.22 -1.41
N ASP A 67 -28.49 -10.16 -1.41
CA ASP A 67 -27.73 -10.55 -0.24
C ASP A 67 -26.30 -9.99 -0.31
N LEU A 68 -26.17 -8.75 0.15
CA LEU A 68 -24.91 -8.05 0.31
C LEU A 68 -24.55 -7.98 1.80
N GLY A 69 -23.34 -8.39 2.15
CA GLY A 69 -22.74 -8.20 3.46
C GLY A 69 -21.79 -7.02 3.46
N PHE A 70 -21.84 -6.18 4.50
CA PHE A 70 -20.90 -5.09 4.71
C PHE A 70 -20.27 -5.20 6.10
N LEU A 71 -18.95 -5.15 6.17
CA LEU A 71 -18.24 -5.12 7.44
C LEU A 71 -18.37 -3.75 8.10
N HIS A 72 -19.29 -3.66 9.05
CA HIS A 72 -19.48 -2.46 9.86
C HIS A 72 -18.34 -2.32 10.89
N GLN A 73 -17.87 -1.09 11.09
CA GLN A 73 -16.90 -0.77 12.16
C GLN A 73 -17.50 -0.98 13.56
N GLU A 74 -18.81 -0.81 13.71
CA GLU A 74 -19.56 -1.07 14.93
C GLU A 74 -20.62 -2.14 14.68
N MET A 75 -20.63 -3.17 15.53
CA MET A 75 -21.61 -4.24 15.47
C MET A 75 -22.98 -3.72 15.95
N PRO A 76 -24.09 -4.03 15.24
CA PRO A 76 -25.44 -3.62 15.62
C PRO A 76 -26.01 -4.52 16.73
N TYR A 77 -25.22 -4.79 17.77
CA TYR A 77 -25.56 -5.66 18.89
C TYR A 77 -25.30 -4.93 20.19
N ASP A 78 -26.18 -5.17 21.17
CA ASP A 78 -26.03 -4.62 22.51
C ASP A 78 -24.82 -5.25 23.22
N ALA A 79 -24.27 -4.52 24.20
CA ALA A 79 -23.11 -4.99 24.96
C ALA A 79 -23.37 -6.32 25.71
N ASP A 80 -24.63 -6.60 26.03
CA ASP A 80 -25.05 -7.80 26.76
C ASP A 80 -25.29 -9.00 25.83
N SER A 81 -25.31 -8.80 24.50
CA SER A 81 -25.37 -9.91 23.54
C SER A 81 -24.15 -10.82 23.69
N THR A 82 -24.31 -12.10 23.38
CA THR A 82 -23.23 -13.10 23.48
C THR A 82 -22.65 -13.41 22.10
N ILE A 83 -21.46 -14.01 22.08
CA ILE A 83 -20.88 -14.57 20.85
C ILE A 83 -21.85 -15.57 20.20
N ALA A 84 -22.50 -16.41 20.98
CA ALA A 84 -23.52 -17.35 20.51
C ALA A 84 -24.64 -16.64 19.76
N ALA A 85 -25.20 -15.56 20.32
CA ALA A 85 -26.30 -14.83 19.70
C ALA A 85 -25.92 -14.26 18.32
N VAL A 86 -24.70 -13.74 18.18
CA VAL A 86 -24.19 -13.24 16.89
C VAL A 86 -24.04 -14.37 15.87
N LEU A 87 -23.56 -15.54 16.30
CA LEU A 87 -23.40 -16.70 15.43
C LEU A 87 -24.74 -17.32 15.04
N ASP A 88 -25.69 -17.39 15.97
CA ASP A 88 -27.03 -17.90 15.72
C ASP A 88 -27.75 -17.05 14.67
N GLU A 89 -27.61 -15.72 14.73
CA GLU A 89 -28.13 -14.84 13.67
C GLU A 89 -27.41 -15.04 12.33
N ALA A 90 -26.08 -15.20 12.34
CA ALA A 90 -25.32 -15.46 11.11
C ALA A 90 -25.67 -16.81 10.46
N LEU A 91 -26.06 -17.81 11.27
CA LEU A 91 -26.46 -19.15 10.84
C LEU A 91 -27.96 -19.27 10.56
N ARG A 92 -28.76 -18.25 10.88
CA ARG A 92 -30.22 -18.29 10.82
C ARG A 92 -30.73 -18.67 9.44
N GLU A 93 -30.26 -17.99 8.39
CA GLU A 93 -30.70 -18.27 7.00
C GLU A 93 -30.36 -19.71 6.57
N ALA A 94 -29.16 -20.20 6.92
CA ALA A 94 -28.76 -21.56 6.57
C ALA A 94 -29.62 -22.61 7.28
N ARG A 95 -29.91 -22.40 8.58
CA ARG A 95 -30.77 -23.30 9.36
C ARG A 95 -32.23 -23.25 8.89
N GLU A 96 -32.74 -22.06 8.53
CA GLU A 96 -34.07 -21.88 7.94
C GLU A 96 -34.18 -22.59 6.59
N ASP A 97 -33.15 -22.49 5.72
CA ASP A 97 -33.14 -23.18 4.42
C ASP A 97 -33.20 -24.71 4.58
N LEU A 98 -32.46 -25.28 5.54
CA LEU A 98 -32.50 -26.72 5.84
C LEU A 98 -33.86 -27.15 6.41
N ALA A 99 -34.41 -26.40 7.37
CA ALA A 99 -35.72 -26.71 7.95
C ALA A 99 -36.85 -26.64 6.91
N GLU A 100 -36.77 -25.69 5.98
CA GLU A 100 -37.71 -25.55 4.88
C GLU A 100 -37.58 -26.68 3.86
N LEU A 101 -36.35 -27.15 3.57
CA LEU A 101 -36.12 -28.32 2.74
C LEU A 101 -36.73 -29.58 3.34
N ASP A 102 -36.56 -29.80 4.65
CA ASP A 102 -37.16 -30.92 5.35
C ASP A 102 -38.69 -30.85 5.27
N ARG A 103 -39.29 -29.67 5.52
CA ARG A 103 -40.74 -29.46 5.42
C ARG A 103 -41.26 -29.74 4.00
N LEU A 104 -40.64 -29.16 2.98
CA LEU A 104 -41.04 -29.35 1.58
C LEU A 104 -40.87 -30.81 1.14
N GLY A 105 -39.80 -31.48 1.60
CA GLY A 105 -39.56 -32.89 1.35
C GLY A 105 -40.64 -33.79 1.96
N GLU A 106 -41.07 -33.51 3.19
CA GLU A 106 -42.19 -34.21 3.82
C GLU A 106 -43.52 -33.99 3.09
N GLU A 107 -43.78 -32.76 2.62
CA GLU A 107 -44.98 -32.44 1.84
C GLU A 107 -44.99 -33.17 0.49
N LEU A 108 -43.85 -33.21 -0.21
CA LEU A 108 -43.67 -33.95 -1.45
C LEU A 108 -43.91 -35.44 -1.27
N ALA A 109 -43.45 -36.01 -0.15
CA ALA A 109 -43.65 -37.42 0.16
C ALA A 109 -45.13 -37.77 0.44
N ARG A 110 -45.96 -36.80 0.85
CA ARG A 110 -47.39 -36.98 1.15
C ARG A 110 -48.30 -36.63 -0.04
N ALA A 111 -47.87 -35.72 -0.92
CA ALA A 111 -48.64 -35.27 -2.07
C ALA A 111 -48.70 -36.33 -3.18
N SER A 112 -49.82 -36.41 -3.89
CA SER A 112 -49.92 -37.24 -5.09
C SER A 112 -49.27 -36.53 -6.27
N GLU A 113 -48.60 -37.26 -7.15
CA GLU A 113 -48.04 -36.71 -8.41
C GLU A 113 -49.12 -36.06 -9.30
N HIS A 114 -50.40 -36.42 -9.10
CA HIS A 114 -51.53 -35.91 -9.86
C HIS A 114 -52.16 -34.66 -9.22
N ASP A 115 -51.68 -34.21 -8.07
CA ASP A 115 -52.20 -33.01 -7.42
C ASP A 115 -51.79 -31.76 -8.22
N PRO A 116 -52.72 -30.81 -8.49
CA PRO A 116 -52.42 -29.60 -9.25
C PRO A 116 -51.26 -28.76 -8.70
N GLY A 117 -50.99 -28.83 -7.39
CA GLY A 117 -49.90 -28.12 -6.71
C GLY A 117 -48.58 -28.89 -6.64
N HIS A 118 -48.51 -30.14 -7.12
CA HIS A 118 -47.30 -30.96 -7.03
C HIS A 118 -46.10 -30.33 -7.76
N GLN A 119 -46.33 -29.78 -8.95
CA GLN A 119 -45.29 -29.10 -9.72
C GLN A 119 -44.79 -27.84 -9.01
N GLU A 120 -45.68 -27.03 -8.42
CA GLU A 120 -45.29 -25.84 -7.68
C GLU A 120 -44.44 -26.18 -6.45
N LEU A 121 -44.76 -27.30 -5.79
CA LEU A 121 -44.03 -27.81 -4.64
C LEU A 121 -42.63 -28.32 -5.03
N LEU A 122 -42.52 -29.05 -6.15
CA LEU A 122 -41.23 -29.46 -6.72
C LEU A 122 -40.37 -28.24 -7.07
N ASP A 123 -40.96 -27.23 -7.72
CA ASP A 123 -40.25 -26.01 -8.08
C ASP A 123 -39.80 -25.22 -6.83
N ALA A 124 -40.61 -25.21 -5.77
CA ALA A 124 -40.26 -24.60 -4.49
C ALA A 124 -39.11 -25.33 -3.79
N TYR A 125 -39.16 -26.66 -3.74
CA TYR A 125 -38.08 -27.49 -3.22
C TYR A 125 -36.78 -27.30 -4.01
N GLY A 126 -36.87 -27.30 -5.35
CA GLY A 126 -35.72 -27.06 -6.23
C GLY A 126 -35.06 -25.70 -6.00
N ARG A 127 -35.85 -24.63 -5.89
CA ARG A 127 -35.33 -23.28 -5.58
C ARG A 127 -34.65 -23.23 -4.21
N ARG A 128 -35.26 -23.86 -3.20
CA ARG A 128 -34.69 -23.88 -1.84
C ARG A 128 -33.42 -24.72 -1.77
N LEU A 129 -33.35 -25.81 -2.53
CA LEU A 129 -32.16 -26.66 -2.63
C LEU A 129 -30.99 -25.90 -3.25
N GLU A 130 -31.23 -25.15 -4.33
CA GLU A 130 -30.21 -24.29 -4.95
C GLU A 130 -29.70 -23.24 -3.94
N GLN A 131 -30.60 -22.59 -3.19
CA GLN A 131 -30.22 -21.62 -2.14
C GLN A 131 -29.37 -22.24 -1.02
N ALA A 132 -29.75 -23.43 -0.54
CA ALA A 132 -29.02 -24.15 0.49
C ALA A 132 -27.62 -24.60 0.01
N GLN A 133 -27.50 -24.96 -1.29
CA GLN A 133 -26.22 -25.29 -1.91
C GLN A 133 -25.32 -24.06 -2.03
N ASP A 134 -25.84 -22.93 -2.52
CA ASP A 134 -25.09 -21.68 -2.67
C ASP A 134 -24.53 -21.17 -1.33
N ARG A 135 -25.29 -21.33 -0.24
CA ARG A 135 -24.86 -20.99 1.13
C ARG A 135 -24.04 -22.06 1.84
N GLU A 136 -23.86 -23.22 1.22
CA GLU A 136 -23.29 -24.43 1.84
C GLU A 136 -23.91 -24.69 3.22
N ALA A 137 -25.25 -24.77 3.28
CA ALA A 137 -26.01 -24.75 4.52
C ALA A 137 -25.70 -25.94 5.45
N TRP A 138 -25.48 -27.14 4.89
CA TRP A 138 -25.13 -28.34 5.67
C TRP A 138 -23.80 -28.24 6.43
N ASP A 139 -22.85 -27.47 5.91
CA ASP A 139 -21.53 -27.26 6.53
C ASP A 139 -21.49 -25.99 7.40
N ALA A 140 -22.60 -25.27 7.55
CA ALA A 140 -22.63 -23.94 8.16
C ALA A 140 -22.13 -23.92 9.62
N ASP A 141 -22.60 -24.85 10.47
CA ASP A 141 -22.17 -24.94 11.87
C ASP A 141 -20.67 -25.29 11.99
N ARG A 142 -20.19 -26.22 11.15
CA ARG A 142 -18.77 -26.59 11.10
C ARG A 142 -17.91 -25.41 10.64
N ARG A 143 -18.37 -24.68 9.61
CA ARG A 143 -17.74 -23.47 9.10
C ARG A 143 -17.66 -22.40 10.20
N ALA A 144 -18.70 -22.23 11.00
CA ALA A 144 -18.69 -21.30 12.13
C ALA A 144 -17.56 -21.60 13.13
N ALA A 145 -17.39 -22.87 13.52
CA ALA A 145 -16.31 -23.28 14.40
C ALA A 145 -14.92 -22.99 13.79
N LEU A 146 -14.72 -23.34 12.51
CA LEU A 146 -13.45 -23.10 11.80
C LEU A 146 -13.13 -21.61 11.65
N VAL A 147 -14.12 -20.78 11.34
CA VAL A 147 -13.95 -19.34 11.17
C VAL A 147 -13.60 -18.66 12.49
N LEU A 148 -14.24 -19.05 13.60
CA LEU A 148 -13.87 -18.53 14.92
C LEU A 148 -12.46 -18.91 15.31
N ASP A 149 -12.06 -20.16 15.10
CA ASP A 149 -10.70 -20.62 15.40
C ASP A 149 -9.66 -19.90 14.54
N GLY A 150 -9.89 -19.85 13.23
CA GLY A 150 -9.01 -19.18 12.27
C GLY A 150 -8.83 -17.69 12.51
N LEU A 151 -9.85 -17.00 13.06
CA LEU A 151 -9.75 -15.60 13.47
C LEU A 151 -9.26 -15.42 14.92
N GLY A 152 -8.86 -16.50 15.61
CA GLY A 152 -8.33 -16.46 16.97
C GLY A 152 -9.39 -16.11 18.03
N LEU A 153 -10.64 -16.48 17.76
CA LEU A 153 -11.78 -16.35 18.67
C LEU A 153 -12.22 -17.68 19.29
N GLY A 154 -11.74 -18.83 18.79
CA GLY A 154 -12.16 -20.16 19.25
C GLY A 154 -11.89 -20.44 20.74
N ALA A 155 -10.92 -19.75 21.35
CA ALA A 155 -10.63 -19.86 22.78
C ALA A 155 -11.65 -19.13 23.68
N PHE A 156 -12.51 -18.28 23.11
CA PHE A 156 -13.56 -17.59 23.87
C PHE A 156 -14.81 -18.46 23.93
N GLY A 157 -15.33 -18.68 25.14
CA GLY A 157 -16.62 -19.34 25.31
C GLY A 157 -17.74 -18.58 24.59
N HIS A 158 -18.67 -19.32 23.97
CA HIS A 158 -19.78 -18.73 23.20
C HIS A 158 -20.74 -17.89 24.06
N ASP A 159 -20.76 -18.12 25.37
CA ASP A 159 -21.53 -17.38 26.38
C ASP A 159 -20.95 -16.01 26.72
N ARG A 160 -19.72 -15.72 26.27
CA ARG A 160 -19.06 -14.44 26.56
C ARG A 160 -19.81 -13.27 25.92
N THR A 161 -19.99 -12.21 26.70
CA THR A 161 -20.70 -11.00 26.25
C THR A 161 -19.82 -10.07 25.42
N LEU A 162 -20.44 -9.34 24.49
CA LEU A 162 -19.76 -8.41 23.59
C LEU A 162 -19.09 -7.24 24.33
N GLY A 163 -19.67 -6.76 25.43
CA GLY A 163 -19.11 -5.71 26.27
C GLY A 163 -17.78 -6.08 26.93
N SER A 164 -17.49 -7.37 27.07
CA SER A 164 -16.23 -7.87 27.62
C SER A 164 -15.11 -8.04 26.58
N LEU A 165 -15.42 -7.84 25.29
CA LEU A 165 -14.47 -7.98 24.19
C LEU A 165 -13.80 -6.66 23.87
N SER A 166 -12.52 -6.70 23.52
CA SER A 166 -11.81 -5.52 22.99
C SER A 166 -12.39 -5.12 21.63
N GLY A 167 -12.20 -3.86 21.22
CA GLY A 167 -12.63 -3.38 19.90
C GLY A 167 -12.17 -4.28 18.74
N GLY A 168 -10.91 -4.72 18.77
CA GLY A 168 -10.37 -5.64 17.76
C GLY A 168 -10.96 -7.06 17.82
N GLN A 169 -11.33 -7.55 19.01
CA GLN A 169 -12.05 -8.83 19.13
C GLN A 169 -13.47 -8.72 18.58
N ARG A 170 -14.16 -7.60 18.85
CA ARG A 170 -15.49 -7.32 18.30
C ARG A 170 -15.45 -7.21 16.76
N GLY A 171 -14.47 -6.51 16.21
CA GLY A 171 -14.26 -6.43 14.76
C GLY A 171 -14.01 -7.80 14.13
N ARG A 172 -13.19 -8.64 14.77
CA ARG A 172 -12.97 -10.03 14.33
C ARG A 172 -14.24 -10.88 14.39
N LEU A 173 -15.10 -10.68 15.39
CA LEU A 173 -16.38 -11.39 15.47
C LEU A 173 -17.37 -10.92 14.40
N ALA A 174 -17.42 -9.63 14.10
CA ALA A 174 -18.22 -9.09 12.99
C ALA A 174 -17.80 -9.70 11.65
N LEU A 175 -16.48 -9.79 11.43
CA LEU A 175 -15.92 -10.45 10.27
C LEU A 175 -16.26 -11.94 10.24
N ALA A 176 -16.16 -12.63 11.38
CA ALA A 176 -16.53 -14.04 11.51
C ALA A 176 -18.00 -14.26 11.11
N ALA A 177 -18.92 -13.47 11.64
CA ALA A 177 -20.35 -13.56 11.34
C ALA A 177 -20.63 -13.41 9.83
N LEU A 178 -19.97 -12.46 9.15
CA LEU A 178 -20.10 -12.27 7.71
C LEU A 178 -19.56 -13.46 6.91
N LEU A 179 -18.40 -13.99 7.28
CA LEU A 179 -17.79 -15.15 6.61
C LEU A 179 -18.62 -16.43 6.82
N VAL A 180 -19.27 -16.57 7.98
CA VAL A 180 -20.17 -17.70 8.28
C VAL A 180 -21.44 -17.62 7.43
N ARG A 181 -22.04 -16.43 7.35
CA ARG A 181 -23.25 -16.16 6.55
C ARG A 181 -23.03 -16.42 5.05
N ARG A 182 -21.80 -16.20 4.54
CA ARG A 182 -21.41 -16.34 3.12
C ARG A 182 -22.34 -15.60 2.14
N PRO A 183 -22.41 -14.26 2.21
CA PRO A 183 -23.28 -13.51 1.33
C PRO A 183 -22.85 -13.54 -0.14
N SER A 184 -23.81 -13.35 -1.05
CA SER A 184 -23.56 -13.30 -2.50
C SER A 184 -22.66 -12.13 -2.95
N ALA A 185 -22.58 -11.07 -2.14
CA ALA A 185 -21.57 -10.04 -2.27
C ALA A 185 -21.07 -9.56 -0.92
N LEU A 186 -19.78 -9.21 -0.85
CA LEU A 186 -19.11 -8.80 0.37
C LEU A 186 -18.36 -7.47 0.17
N LEU A 187 -18.62 -6.52 1.05
CA LEU A 187 -17.95 -5.24 1.12
C LEU A 187 -17.12 -5.19 2.41
N LEU A 188 -15.80 -5.06 2.28
CA LEU A 188 -14.86 -5.10 3.41
C LEU A 188 -14.07 -3.80 3.50
N ASP A 189 -14.13 -3.12 4.65
CA ASP A 189 -13.33 -1.93 4.92
C ASP A 189 -12.23 -2.26 5.94
N GLU A 190 -10.97 -2.23 5.49
CA GLU A 190 -9.76 -2.61 6.24
C GLU A 190 -9.88 -3.92 7.05
N PRO A 191 -10.23 -5.05 6.40
CA PRO A 191 -10.58 -6.28 7.11
C PRO A 191 -9.39 -6.98 7.77
N THR A 192 -8.16 -6.61 7.41
CA THR A 192 -6.93 -7.13 8.01
C THR A 192 -6.52 -6.38 9.27
N ASN A 193 -7.21 -5.30 9.63
CA ASN A 193 -6.92 -4.57 10.86
C ASN A 193 -7.12 -5.46 12.08
N HIS A 194 -6.16 -5.40 13.01
CA HIS A 194 -6.17 -6.20 14.25
C HIS A 194 -6.08 -7.72 14.05
N LEU A 195 -5.75 -8.19 12.85
CA LEU A 195 -5.41 -9.59 12.60
C LEU A 195 -3.90 -9.81 12.76
N ASP A 196 -3.52 -10.97 13.29
CA ASP A 196 -2.14 -11.45 13.18
C ASP A 196 -1.90 -12.11 11.82
N ASP A 197 -0.65 -12.47 11.53
CA ASP A 197 -0.26 -13.08 10.25
C ASP A 197 -1.07 -14.34 9.93
N GLY A 198 -1.41 -15.15 10.94
CA GLY A 198 -2.16 -16.39 10.79
C GLY A 198 -3.64 -16.13 10.47
N ALA A 199 -4.29 -15.28 11.25
CA ALA A 199 -5.67 -14.88 11.02
C ALA A 199 -5.86 -14.13 9.69
N ALA A 200 -4.87 -13.31 9.29
CA ALA A 200 -4.89 -12.65 7.99
C ALA A 200 -4.74 -13.65 6.84
N ALA A 201 -3.84 -14.64 6.96
CA ALA A 201 -3.72 -15.71 5.96
C ALA A 201 -5.00 -16.55 5.84
N PHE A 202 -5.63 -16.87 6.98
CA PHE A 202 -6.92 -17.55 7.01
C PHE A 202 -8.02 -16.73 6.31
N LEU A 203 -8.11 -15.43 6.61
CA LEU A 203 -9.05 -14.53 5.93
C LEU A 203 -8.82 -14.53 4.42
N GLU A 204 -7.57 -14.45 3.96
CA GLU A 204 -7.28 -14.48 2.52
C GLU A 204 -7.80 -15.75 1.86
N GLU A 205 -7.66 -16.91 2.51
CA GLU A 205 -8.22 -18.18 2.02
C GLU A 205 -9.74 -18.16 1.95
N GLN A 206 -10.41 -17.72 3.03
CA GLN A 206 -11.87 -17.64 3.07
C GLN A 206 -12.42 -16.72 1.98
N VAL A 207 -11.84 -15.53 1.81
CA VAL A 207 -12.30 -14.56 0.81
C VAL A 207 -12.04 -15.04 -0.62
N ARG A 208 -10.94 -15.75 -0.88
CA ARG A 208 -10.68 -16.38 -2.20
C ARG A 208 -11.70 -17.49 -2.53
N GLY A 209 -12.18 -18.20 -1.52
CA GLY A 209 -13.17 -19.27 -1.67
C GLY A 209 -14.62 -18.81 -1.85
N LEU A 210 -14.91 -17.51 -1.76
CA LEU A 210 -16.26 -17.00 -1.95
C LEU A 210 -16.64 -16.97 -3.44
N PRO A 211 -17.78 -17.56 -3.85
CA PRO A 211 -18.23 -17.56 -5.25
C PRO A 211 -18.77 -16.20 -5.71
N GLY A 212 -19.17 -15.36 -4.75
CA GLY A 212 -19.77 -14.06 -4.97
C GLY A 212 -18.79 -12.97 -5.40
N THR A 213 -19.27 -11.73 -5.32
CA THR A 213 -18.47 -10.54 -5.60
C THR A 213 -17.85 -10.01 -4.31
N VAL A 214 -16.57 -9.61 -4.32
CA VAL A 214 -15.95 -8.96 -3.17
C VAL A 214 -15.40 -7.60 -3.58
N VAL A 215 -15.69 -6.57 -2.79
CA VAL A 215 -15.01 -5.27 -2.87
C VAL A 215 -14.35 -5.00 -1.53
N VAL A 216 -13.03 -4.79 -1.55
CA VAL A 216 -12.24 -4.57 -0.34
C VAL A 216 -11.48 -3.24 -0.42
N ALA A 217 -11.63 -2.39 0.59
CA ALA A 217 -10.67 -1.32 0.86
C ALA A 217 -9.63 -1.86 1.85
N SER A 218 -8.35 -1.79 1.49
CA SER A 218 -7.27 -2.24 2.36
C SER A 218 -5.99 -1.47 2.08
N HIS A 219 -5.20 -1.19 3.12
CA HIS A 219 -3.80 -0.80 3.00
C HIS A 219 -2.83 -1.98 3.01
N ASP A 220 -3.30 -3.20 3.26
CA ASP A 220 -2.46 -4.41 3.27
C ASP A 220 -2.20 -4.91 1.84
N ARG A 221 -1.03 -4.54 1.32
CA ARG A 221 -0.56 -4.90 -0.01
C ARG A 221 -0.42 -6.41 -0.21
N ALA A 222 -0.07 -7.16 0.84
CA ALA A 222 0.02 -8.63 0.75
C ALA A 222 -1.36 -9.27 0.64
N PHE A 223 -2.36 -8.73 1.34
CA PHE A 223 -3.74 -9.16 1.22
C PHE A 223 -4.30 -8.86 -0.18
N LEU A 224 -4.12 -7.63 -0.66
CA LEU A 224 -4.57 -7.23 -2.00
C LEU A 224 -3.94 -8.08 -3.10
N ASP A 225 -2.65 -8.38 -3.00
CA ASP A 225 -1.96 -9.26 -3.95
C ASP A 225 -2.48 -10.70 -3.93
N ALA A 226 -2.82 -11.20 -2.75
CA ALA A 226 -3.23 -12.59 -2.58
C ALA A 226 -4.69 -12.82 -2.95
N VAL A 227 -5.57 -11.80 -2.83
CA VAL A 227 -7.02 -11.96 -2.94
C VAL A 227 -7.59 -11.32 -4.20
N CYS A 228 -7.13 -10.12 -4.57
CA CYS A 228 -7.80 -9.32 -5.59
C CYS A 228 -7.50 -9.80 -7.03
N THR A 229 -8.51 -9.72 -7.88
CA THR A 229 -8.42 -9.95 -9.33
C THR A 229 -8.32 -8.65 -10.11
N ASP A 230 -8.74 -7.55 -9.51
CA ASP A 230 -8.74 -6.21 -10.09
C ASP A 230 -8.49 -5.20 -8.99
N LEU A 231 -7.89 -4.07 -9.36
CA LEU A 231 -7.65 -2.95 -8.46
C LEU A 231 -8.21 -1.67 -9.05
N ILE A 232 -8.87 -0.86 -8.24
CA ILE A 232 -9.33 0.48 -8.61
C ILE A 232 -8.53 1.48 -7.80
N ASP A 233 -7.77 2.30 -8.51
CA ASP A 233 -6.99 3.38 -7.95
C ASP A 233 -7.86 4.64 -7.87
N LEU A 234 -8.27 5.03 -6.67
CA LEU A 234 -9.07 6.24 -6.42
C LEU A 234 -8.22 7.51 -6.29
N ASP A 235 -6.88 7.40 -6.33
CA ASP A 235 -6.03 8.58 -6.26
C ASP A 235 -6.33 9.54 -7.44
N PRO A 236 -6.24 10.86 -7.23
CA PRO A 236 -6.54 11.84 -8.29
C PRO A 236 -5.69 11.59 -9.53
N ALA A 237 -6.34 11.20 -10.62
CA ALA A 237 -5.75 11.11 -11.96
C ALA A 237 -6.49 12.06 -12.91
N VAL A 238 -5.86 12.39 -14.04
CA VAL A 238 -6.38 13.35 -15.04
C VAL A 238 -7.78 12.97 -15.52
N ASP A 239 -8.07 11.67 -15.62
CA ASP A 239 -9.33 11.12 -16.13
C ASP A 239 -10.21 10.44 -15.04
N GLY A 240 -9.92 10.68 -13.76
CA GLY A 240 -10.62 10.05 -12.64
C GLY A 240 -10.10 8.65 -12.28
N PRO A 241 -10.84 7.86 -11.47
CA PRO A 241 -10.38 6.55 -11.00
C PRO A 241 -10.08 5.56 -12.12
N VAL A 242 -8.96 4.85 -12.00
CA VAL A 242 -8.50 3.90 -13.03
C VAL A 242 -8.60 2.46 -12.50
N ARG A 243 -9.15 1.57 -13.32
CA ARG A 243 -9.19 0.13 -13.05
C ARG A 243 -8.00 -0.56 -13.70
N TYR A 244 -7.34 -1.41 -12.92
CA TYR A 244 -6.22 -2.23 -13.32
C TYR A 244 -6.61 -3.71 -13.19
N GLY A 245 -6.31 -4.50 -14.22
CA GLY A 245 -6.56 -5.93 -14.21
C GLY A 245 -5.42 -6.69 -13.55
N GLY A 246 -5.75 -7.68 -12.73
CA GLY A 246 -4.81 -8.50 -11.99
C GLY A 246 -4.65 -8.09 -10.52
N ASN A 247 -3.70 -8.74 -9.86
CA ASN A 247 -3.40 -8.51 -8.46
C ASN A 247 -2.49 -7.28 -8.24
N TYR A 248 -2.10 -7.03 -6.99
CA TYR A 248 -1.25 -5.89 -6.64
C TYR A 248 0.10 -5.90 -7.36
N SER A 249 0.75 -7.06 -7.49
CA SER A 249 1.98 -7.19 -8.26
C SER A 249 1.83 -6.78 -9.73
N ALA A 250 0.72 -7.18 -10.37
CA ALA A 250 0.41 -6.79 -11.74
C ALA A 250 0.20 -5.28 -11.85
N TYR A 251 -0.59 -4.68 -10.96
CA TYR A 251 -0.79 -3.24 -10.86
C TYR A 251 0.54 -2.47 -10.76
N LEU A 252 1.46 -2.91 -9.91
CA LEU A 252 2.78 -2.28 -9.79
C LEU A 252 3.60 -2.36 -11.07
N SER A 253 3.55 -3.50 -11.76
CA SER A 253 4.27 -3.67 -13.01
C SER A 253 3.73 -2.75 -14.11
N GLU A 254 2.40 -2.60 -14.17
CA GLU A 254 1.72 -1.74 -15.14
C GLU A 254 2.01 -0.26 -14.88
N LYS A 255 1.93 0.18 -13.62
CA LYS A 255 2.31 1.55 -13.21
C LYS A 255 3.76 1.88 -13.54
N ARG A 256 4.69 0.94 -13.32
CA ARG A 256 6.10 1.12 -13.71
C ARG A 256 6.23 1.27 -15.21
N ALA A 257 5.57 0.42 -15.99
CA ALA A 257 5.63 0.48 -17.44
C ALA A 257 4.98 1.76 -18.01
N GLU A 258 3.85 2.21 -17.45
CA GLU A 258 3.21 3.51 -17.76
C GLU A 258 4.18 4.66 -17.53
N ARG A 259 4.82 4.67 -16.36
CA ARG A 259 5.79 5.69 -16.00
C ARG A 259 7.01 5.68 -16.92
N GLU A 260 7.60 4.51 -17.19
CA GLU A 260 8.74 4.42 -18.10
C GLU A 260 8.40 4.92 -19.51
N ARG A 261 7.17 4.66 -19.99
CA ARG A 261 6.68 5.23 -21.26
C ARG A 261 6.58 6.75 -21.18
N TRP A 262 6.09 7.29 -20.06
CA TRP A 262 6.01 8.74 -19.83
C TRP A 262 7.42 9.36 -19.79
N GLU A 263 8.33 8.82 -19.00
CA GLU A 263 9.71 9.30 -18.88
C GLU A 263 10.45 9.28 -20.22
N ARG A 264 10.32 8.19 -21.00
CA ARG A 264 10.90 8.11 -22.35
C ARG A 264 10.33 9.19 -23.27
N ARG A 265 9.00 9.32 -23.33
CA ARG A 265 8.34 10.33 -24.18
C ARG A 265 8.75 11.75 -23.79
N TYR A 266 8.79 12.05 -22.50
CA TYR A 266 9.23 13.35 -21.99
C TYR A 266 10.70 13.63 -22.35
N ALA A 267 11.59 12.64 -22.19
CA ALA A 267 13.00 12.79 -22.53
C ALA A 267 13.22 13.02 -24.03
N GLU A 268 12.55 12.24 -24.89
CA GLU A 268 12.58 12.39 -26.35
C GLU A 268 12.09 13.79 -26.78
N GLU A 269 10.93 14.23 -26.27
CA GLU A 269 10.39 15.56 -26.56
C GLU A 269 11.30 16.68 -26.02
N HIS A 270 11.92 16.49 -24.84
CA HIS A 270 12.84 17.46 -24.27
C HIS A 270 14.14 17.59 -25.08
N GLU A 271 14.70 16.47 -25.55
CA GLU A 271 15.86 16.45 -26.44
C GLU A 271 15.54 17.15 -27.78
N GLU A 272 14.38 16.85 -28.39
CA GLU A 272 13.91 17.53 -29.60
C GLU A 272 13.76 19.05 -29.37
N LEU A 273 13.21 19.47 -28.23
CA LEU A 273 13.13 20.90 -27.87
C LEU A 273 14.51 21.56 -27.78
N VAL A 274 15.46 20.92 -27.12
CA VAL A 274 16.82 21.45 -26.96
C VAL A 274 17.50 21.57 -28.32
N GLU A 275 17.39 20.55 -29.17
CA GLU A 275 17.91 20.57 -30.54
C GLU A 275 17.27 21.66 -31.40
N LEU A 276 15.94 21.79 -31.37
CA LEU A 276 15.20 22.81 -32.12
C LEU A 276 15.54 24.22 -31.64
N ARG A 277 15.68 24.44 -30.32
CA ARG A 277 16.15 25.73 -29.77
C ARG A 277 17.55 26.05 -30.22
N HIS A 278 18.47 25.08 -30.20
CA HIS A 278 19.82 25.27 -30.69
C HIS A 278 19.85 25.55 -32.20
N ALA A 279 19.06 24.83 -33.00
CA ALA A 279 18.94 25.05 -34.44
C ALA A 279 18.35 26.44 -34.77
N ALA A 280 17.32 26.88 -34.04
CA ALA A 280 16.75 28.21 -34.18
C ALA A 280 17.74 29.31 -33.74
N GLY A 281 18.44 29.12 -32.63
CA GLY A 281 19.40 30.08 -32.06
C GLY A 281 20.70 30.22 -32.86
N VAL A 282 21.36 29.10 -33.21
CA VAL A 282 22.63 29.09 -33.96
C VAL A 282 22.45 29.57 -35.40
N THR A 283 21.30 29.28 -36.01
CA THR A 283 21.06 29.68 -37.39
C THR A 283 20.61 31.14 -37.50
N ALA A 284 19.99 31.71 -36.47
CA ALA A 284 19.76 33.16 -36.39
C ALA A 284 21.09 33.95 -36.35
N HIS A 285 22.11 33.44 -35.66
CA HIS A 285 23.44 34.07 -35.60
C HIS A 285 24.29 33.86 -36.87
N ARG A 286 24.16 32.72 -37.57
CA ARG A 286 24.94 32.46 -38.81
C ARG A 286 24.39 33.09 -40.07
N VAL A 287 23.16 33.62 -40.05
CA VAL A 287 22.56 34.34 -41.19
C VAL A 287 22.92 35.84 -41.18
N ALA A 288 23.63 36.34 -40.16
CA ALA A 288 24.10 37.72 -40.09
C ALA A 288 25.61 37.87 -39.83
N PRO A 289 26.51 37.50 -40.76
CA PRO A 289 27.71 38.29 -40.96
C PRO A 289 27.37 39.39 -41.98
N ASP A 290 27.19 40.61 -41.48
CA ASP A 290 27.28 41.83 -42.27
C ASP A 290 28.68 41.91 -42.90
N ARG A 291 28.87 41.24 -44.04
CA ARG A 291 30.07 41.38 -44.85
C ARG A 291 29.77 42.50 -45.84
N GLY A 292 30.24 43.70 -45.52
CA GLY A 292 30.18 44.87 -46.38
C GLY A 292 30.62 44.55 -47.81
N ARG A 293 29.89 45.11 -48.78
CA ARG A 293 30.15 44.98 -50.22
C ARG A 293 31.60 45.36 -50.55
N THR A 294 32.38 44.44 -51.12
CA THR A 294 33.61 44.76 -51.86
C THR A 294 33.36 44.67 -53.36
N ASP A 295 33.92 45.65 -54.08
CA ASP A 295 33.47 46.13 -55.39
C ASP A 295 33.97 45.32 -56.61
N ASN A 296 34.29 44.03 -56.47
CA ASN A 296 35.00 43.30 -57.53
C ASN A 296 34.56 41.85 -57.81
N GLU A 297 33.26 41.55 -57.78
CA GLU A 297 32.74 40.28 -58.31
C GLU A 297 31.47 40.47 -59.15
N LYS A 298 31.64 41.02 -60.35
CA LYS A 298 30.66 40.89 -61.44
C LYS A 298 30.90 39.56 -62.15
N MET A 299 29.84 38.75 -62.27
CA MET A 299 29.73 37.49 -63.01
C MET A 299 30.14 36.22 -62.24
N GLY A 300 29.17 35.57 -61.57
CA GLY A 300 29.26 34.12 -61.32
C GLY A 300 28.70 33.55 -60.01
N TYR A 301 28.43 34.36 -58.97
CA TYR A 301 28.18 33.82 -57.62
C TYR A 301 26.73 33.90 -57.08
N GLY A 302 25.82 34.62 -57.76
CA GLY A 302 24.48 34.95 -57.22
C GLY A 302 23.46 33.80 -57.13
N HIS A 303 23.52 32.80 -58.03
CA HIS A 303 22.45 31.80 -58.14
C HIS A 303 22.61 30.56 -57.23
N ARG A 304 23.84 30.26 -56.77
CA ARG A 304 24.10 29.16 -55.81
C ARG A 304 24.02 29.65 -54.35
N ALA A 305 24.54 30.83 -54.06
CA ALA A 305 24.48 31.42 -52.71
C ALA A 305 23.04 31.71 -52.25
N GLY A 306 22.19 32.26 -53.14
CA GLY A 306 20.78 32.54 -52.82
C GLY A 306 19.93 31.29 -52.60
N ARG A 307 20.22 30.18 -53.28
CA ARG A 307 19.52 28.89 -53.05
C ARG A 307 19.86 28.31 -51.68
N VAL A 308 21.14 28.34 -51.31
CA VAL A 308 21.61 27.88 -49.99
C VAL A 308 21.00 28.73 -48.87
N GLN A 309 21.00 30.07 -49.01
CA GLN A 309 20.37 30.95 -48.03
C GLN A 309 18.86 30.73 -47.91
N ASN A 310 18.13 30.58 -49.02
CA ASN A 310 16.69 30.28 -48.98
C ASN A 310 16.38 28.91 -48.35
N GLN A 311 17.25 27.92 -48.55
CA GLN A 311 17.12 26.60 -47.92
C GLN A 311 17.38 26.68 -46.40
N ILE A 312 18.37 27.47 -45.98
CA ILE A 312 18.67 27.74 -44.58
C ILE A 312 17.47 28.46 -43.93
N SER A 313 16.98 29.57 -44.50
CA SER A 313 15.84 30.32 -43.93
C SER A 313 14.52 29.52 -43.89
N ARG A 314 14.33 28.57 -44.82
CA ARG A 314 13.20 27.62 -44.76
C ARG A 314 13.37 26.62 -43.62
N ARG A 315 14.58 26.06 -43.44
CA ARG A 315 14.87 25.16 -42.31
C ARG A 315 14.68 25.86 -40.97
N VAL A 316 15.15 27.10 -40.81
CA VAL A 316 14.95 27.88 -39.57
C VAL A 316 13.48 28.11 -39.28
N ARG A 317 12.70 28.55 -40.28
CA ARG A 317 11.26 28.78 -40.08
C ARG A 317 10.49 27.50 -39.76
N ASN A 318 10.86 26.38 -40.38
CA ASN A 318 10.25 25.09 -40.07
C ASN A 318 10.64 24.61 -38.67
N ALA A 319 11.90 24.77 -38.27
CA ALA A 319 12.36 24.46 -36.92
C ALA A 319 11.68 25.34 -35.86
N ALA A 320 11.52 26.64 -36.12
CA ALA A 320 10.81 27.56 -35.23
C ALA A 320 9.32 27.21 -35.09
N ARG A 321 8.64 26.86 -36.19
CA ARG A 321 7.24 26.41 -36.15
C ARG A 321 7.08 25.09 -35.39
N ARG A 322 8.01 24.15 -35.61
CA ARG A 322 8.01 22.87 -34.89
C ARG A 322 8.28 23.06 -33.41
N LEU A 323 9.20 23.96 -33.05
CA LEU A 323 9.48 24.35 -31.68
C LEU A 323 8.22 24.90 -31.00
N GLU A 324 7.52 25.83 -31.64
CA GLU A 324 6.28 26.41 -31.12
C GLU A 324 5.16 25.37 -30.94
N GLU A 325 5.04 24.42 -31.87
CA GLU A 325 4.09 23.31 -31.78
C GLU A 325 4.42 22.37 -30.61
N LEU A 326 5.69 22.00 -30.46
CA LEU A 326 6.15 21.08 -29.42
C LEU A 326 6.05 21.74 -28.04
N GLU A 327 6.40 23.02 -27.89
CA GLU A 327 6.23 23.77 -26.64
C GLU A 327 4.76 23.85 -26.18
N ARG A 328 3.80 23.80 -27.11
CA ARG A 328 2.37 23.82 -26.78
C ARG A 328 1.80 22.43 -26.43
N THR A 329 2.36 21.38 -27.00
CA THR A 329 1.81 20.01 -26.90
C THR A 329 2.66 19.07 -26.04
N GLN A 330 3.76 19.58 -25.49
CA GLN A 330 4.70 18.83 -24.68
C GLN A 330 3.98 18.09 -23.56
N VAL A 331 4.34 16.83 -23.39
CA VAL A 331 3.92 16.03 -22.25
C VAL A 331 4.51 16.64 -20.97
N ALA A 332 3.69 16.74 -19.93
CA ALA A 332 4.12 17.28 -18.65
C ALA A 332 5.32 16.49 -18.08
N GLU A 333 6.16 17.14 -17.26
CA GLU A 333 7.26 16.45 -16.57
C GLU A 333 6.68 15.32 -15.69
N PRO A 334 7.22 14.08 -15.79
CA PRO A 334 6.76 12.99 -14.96
C PRO A 334 7.05 13.30 -13.47
N PRO A 335 6.15 12.90 -12.54
CA PRO A 335 6.32 13.21 -11.13
C PRO A 335 7.61 12.62 -10.56
N ARG A 336 8.30 13.42 -9.74
CA ARG A 336 9.55 13.02 -9.11
C ARG A 336 9.30 11.91 -8.10
N GLN A 337 10.08 10.84 -8.24
CA GLN A 337 10.07 9.70 -7.34
C GLN A 337 10.77 10.06 -6.04
N LEU A 338 10.33 9.48 -4.93
CA LEU A 338 11.09 9.58 -3.68
C LEU A 338 12.51 9.02 -3.90
N ARG A 339 13.52 9.88 -3.73
CA ARG A 339 14.93 9.52 -3.80
C ARG A 339 15.69 10.21 -2.69
N PHE A 340 16.54 9.47 -1.99
CA PHE A 340 17.47 10.04 -1.02
C PHE A 340 18.44 10.97 -1.73
N ALA A 341 18.71 12.13 -1.13
CA ALA A 341 19.72 13.09 -1.63
C ALA A 341 21.13 12.53 -1.38
N ALA A 342 21.55 11.55 -2.17
CA ALA A 342 22.67 10.63 -1.92
C ALA A 342 24.09 11.21 -2.07
N GLY A 343 24.22 12.51 -2.38
CA GLY A 343 25.44 13.09 -2.96
C GLY A 343 26.74 12.99 -2.16
N GLU A 344 26.73 12.69 -0.86
CA GLU A 344 27.95 12.71 0.00
C GLU A 344 28.25 11.37 0.72
N LEU A 345 27.29 10.45 0.82
CA LEU A 345 27.44 9.26 1.67
C LEU A 345 27.90 8.00 0.93
N ALA A 346 27.54 7.87 -0.36
CA ALA A 346 27.92 6.71 -1.17
C ALA A 346 29.44 6.61 -1.32
N ALA A 347 30.15 7.74 -1.43
CA ALA A 347 31.61 7.78 -1.60
C ALA A 347 32.39 7.35 -0.35
N HIS A 348 31.84 7.51 0.86
CA HIS A 348 32.54 7.23 2.12
C HIS A 348 32.29 5.81 2.67
N ALA A 349 31.33 5.07 2.10
CA ALA A 349 30.95 3.74 2.58
C ALA A 349 31.92 2.65 2.08
N GLU A 350 32.60 2.86 0.94
CA GLU A 350 33.49 1.86 0.32
C GLU A 350 34.90 1.79 0.96
N GLU A 351 35.32 2.80 1.73
CA GLU A 351 36.71 2.93 2.20
C GLU A 351 37.02 2.34 3.59
N ASP A 352 36.02 2.03 4.44
CA ASP A 352 36.25 1.52 5.81
C ASP A 352 35.38 0.30 6.10
N LEU A 353 36.02 -0.88 6.18
CA LEU A 353 35.38 -2.18 6.44
C LEU A 353 34.89 -2.36 7.88
N ARG A 354 35.14 -1.40 8.78
CA ARG A 354 34.70 -1.50 10.18
C ARG A 354 33.18 -1.30 10.30
N PRO A 355 32.52 -2.02 11.22
CA PRO A 355 31.10 -1.83 11.47
C PRO A 355 30.81 -0.41 11.96
N LEU A 356 29.68 0.14 11.53
CA LEU A 356 29.14 1.40 12.04
C LEU A 356 28.72 1.24 13.51
N VAL A 357 28.08 0.12 13.83
CA VAL A 357 27.64 -0.24 15.17
C VAL A 357 27.87 -1.74 15.40
N ALA A 358 28.44 -2.10 16.55
CA ALA A 358 28.59 -3.46 17.03
C ALA A 358 27.99 -3.59 18.44
N LEU A 359 27.16 -4.61 18.63
CA LEU A 359 26.50 -4.97 19.87
C LEU A 359 27.02 -6.35 20.31
N HIS A 360 27.42 -6.49 21.57
CA HIS A 360 27.77 -7.78 22.18
C HIS A 360 27.10 -7.93 23.55
N GLU A 361 26.40 -9.07 23.73
CA GLU A 361 25.66 -9.42 24.95
C GLU A 361 24.76 -8.30 25.49
N VAL A 362 24.05 -7.64 24.57
CA VAL A 362 23.23 -6.47 24.87
C VAL A 362 21.91 -6.87 25.52
N ARG A 363 21.60 -6.27 26.67
CA ARG A 363 20.33 -6.47 27.37
C ARG A 363 19.68 -5.15 27.78
N VAL A 364 18.38 -5.07 27.53
CA VAL A 364 17.49 -4.06 28.11
C VAL A 364 16.46 -4.82 28.95
N PRO A 365 16.51 -4.72 30.29
CA PRO A 365 15.67 -5.51 31.18
C PRO A 365 14.19 -5.51 30.77
N GLY A 366 13.62 -6.70 30.61
CA GLY A 366 12.22 -6.90 30.24
C GLY A 366 11.82 -6.45 28.83
N ARG A 367 12.77 -6.03 27.99
CA ARG A 367 12.47 -5.49 26.64
C ARG A 367 13.30 -6.10 25.52
N LEU A 368 14.57 -6.40 25.75
CA LEU A 368 15.48 -6.90 24.71
C LEU A 368 16.60 -7.75 25.33
N ALA A 369 16.92 -8.87 24.71
CA ALA A 369 18.13 -9.63 24.95
C ALA A 369 18.72 -10.06 23.61
N LEU A 370 19.98 -9.72 23.35
CA LEU A 370 20.64 -9.95 22.08
C LEU A 370 22.10 -10.34 22.29
N HIS A 371 22.50 -11.52 21.81
CA HIS A 371 23.87 -12.03 21.95
C HIS A 371 24.88 -11.22 21.14
N GLY A 372 24.53 -10.84 19.90
CA GLY A 372 25.40 -9.99 19.11
C GLY A 372 24.73 -9.48 17.84
N LEU A 373 25.15 -8.31 17.38
CA LEU A 373 24.74 -7.73 16.10
C LEU A 373 25.77 -6.72 15.62
N GLU A 374 26.19 -6.87 14.36
CA GLU A 374 27.04 -5.91 13.67
C GLU A 374 26.30 -5.31 12.47
N VAL A 375 26.44 -3.99 12.30
CA VAL A 375 25.87 -3.22 11.19
C VAL A 375 26.99 -2.47 10.49
N SER A 376 27.28 -2.88 9.26
CA SER A 376 28.28 -2.33 8.33
C SER A 376 27.70 -1.22 7.45
N ALA A 377 28.56 -0.46 6.78
CA ALA A 377 28.17 0.76 6.06
C ALA A 377 27.21 0.57 4.88
N THR A 378 27.10 -0.65 4.35
CA THR A 378 26.24 -0.99 3.20
C THR A 378 25.10 -1.92 3.57
N ASP A 379 24.94 -2.24 4.87
CA ASP A 379 23.98 -3.25 5.29
C ASP A 379 22.54 -2.85 4.98
N ARG A 380 21.75 -3.88 4.70
CA ARG A 380 20.30 -3.84 4.60
C ARG A 380 19.78 -4.88 5.58
N LEU A 381 19.34 -4.45 6.75
CA LEU A 381 18.85 -5.32 7.81
C LEU A 381 17.35 -5.11 8.03
N LEU A 382 16.59 -6.19 7.98
CA LEU A 382 15.18 -6.20 8.37
C LEU A 382 15.05 -6.89 9.73
N ILE A 383 14.44 -6.21 10.69
CA ILE A 383 14.14 -6.72 12.03
C ILE A 383 12.66 -7.13 12.06
N THR A 384 12.42 -8.42 12.28
CA THR A 384 11.10 -9.01 12.47
C THR A 384 10.93 -9.54 13.89
N GLY A 385 9.71 -9.88 14.29
CA GLY A 385 9.40 -10.34 15.65
C GLY A 385 7.99 -9.92 16.05
N GLY A 386 7.37 -10.59 17.02
CA GLY A 386 6.01 -10.28 17.49
C GLY A 386 5.92 -8.93 18.22
N ASN A 387 4.70 -8.47 18.51
CA ASN A 387 4.48 -7.27 19.33
C ASN A 387 5.18 -7.44 20.68
N GLY A 388 5.98 -6.45 21.08
CA GLY A 388 6.76 -6.51 22.32
C GLY A 388 8.06 -7.30 22.24
N ALA A 389 8.49 -7.80 21.07
CA ALA A 389 9.77 -8.49 20.91
C ALA A 389 11.02 -7.57 21.07
N GLY A 390 10.82 -6.27 21.30
CA GLY A 390 11.91 -5.33 21.51
C GLY A 390 12.45 -4.64 20.26
N LYS A 391 11.74 -4.66 19.12
CA LYS A 391 12.18 -4.05 17.86
C LYS A 391 12.52 -2.56 17.98
N SER A 392 11.56 -1.75 18.44
CA SER A 392 11.77 -0.32 18.71
C SER A 392 12.86 -0.08 19.76
N THR A 393 13.00 -1.01 20.72
CA THR A 393 14.05 -0.96 21.75
C THR A 393 15.43 -1.14 21.13
N LEU A 394 15.59 -2.14 20.25
CA LEU A 394 16.84 -2.37 19.51
C LEU A 394 17.19 -1.15 18.63
N LEU A 395 16.21 -0.59 17.91
CA LEU A 395 16.45 0.63 17.13
C LEU A 395 16.87 1.82 18.01
N ALA A 396 16.27 2.00 19.18
CA ALA A 396 16.67 3.06 20.12
C ALA A 396 18.09 2.85 20.68
N VAL A 397 18.47 1.59 20.93
CA VAL A 397 19.86 1.25 21.29
C VAL A 397 20.80 1.54 20.13
N LEU A 398 20.52 1.10 18.90
CA LEU A 398 21.35 1.41 17.73
C LEU A 398 21.51 2.93 17.53
N ALA A 399 20.44 3.70 17.73
CA ALA A 399 20.43 5.16 17.67
C ALA A 399 21.21 5.86 18.79
N GLY A 400 21.59 5.15 19.85
CA GLY A 400 22.19 5.75 21.04
C GLY A 400 21.22 6.57 21.89
N ARG A 401 19.91 6.39 21.70
CA ARG A 401 18.85 7.05 22.49
C ARG A 401 18.48 6.27 23.75
N LEU A 402 18.87 5.00 23.82
CA LEU A 402 18.64 4.14 24.97
C LEU A 402 19.95 3.46 25.40
N THR A 403 20.23 3.51 26.70
CA THR A 403 21.33 2.76 27.30
C THR A 403 20.93 1.31 27.52
N ALA A 404 21.87 0.40 27.34
CA ALA A 404 21.67 -1.04 27.54
C ALA A 404 22.86 -1.60 28.33
N GLU A 405 22.64 -2.73 28.98
CA GLU A 405 23.71 -3.57 29.53
C GLU A 405 24.46 -4.25 28.39
N GLY A 406 25.70 -4.67 28.62
CA GLY A 406 26.59 -5.26 27.60
C GLY A 406 27.50 -4.23 26.92
N GLU A 407 28.11 -4.62 25.80
CA GLU A 407 29.02 -3.78 25.04
C GLU A 407 28.36 -3.22 23.78
N VAL A 408 28.38 -1.89 23.65
CA VAL A 408 27.88 -1.19 22.47
C VAL A 408 28.94 -0.26 21.90
N HIS A 409 29.55 -0.68 20.79
CA HIS A 409 30.54 0.10 20.07
C HIS A 409 29.90 0.83 18.89
N ARG A 410 30.13 2.14 18.78
CA ARG A 410 29.68 2.97 17.65
C ARG A 410 30.87 3.69 17.04
N ARG A 411 30.89 3.78 15.71
CA ARG A 411 31.90 4.54 14.98
C ARG A 411 31.86 6.00 15.42
N ARG A 412 33.03 6.62 15.60
CA ARG A 412 33.13 8.03 15.99
C ARG A 412 32.52 8.91 14.89
N ARG A 413 31.75 9.92 15.30
CA ARG A 413 31.04 10.86 14.41
C ARG A 413 30.01 10.20 13.47
N LEU A 414 29.49 9.02 13.83
CA LEU A 414 28.41 8.38 13.10
C LEU A 414 27.16 9.27 13.10
N THR A 415 26.62 9.56 11.91
CA THR A 415 25.31 10.21 11.79
C THR A 415 24.22 9.15 11.73
N VAL A 416 23.28 9.20 12.68
CA VAL A 416 22.15 8.25 12.75
C VAL A 416 20.84 9.01 12.59
N GLY A 417 20.01 8.57 11.66
CA GLY A 417 18.64 9.05 11.50
C GLY A 417 17.68 7.96 11.94
N LEU A 418 16.75 8.31 12.84
CA LEU A 418 15.74 7.38 13.35
C LEU A 418 14.35 7.93 13.02
N LEU A 419 13.58 7.16 12.25
CA LEU A 419 12.14 7.34 12.14
C LEU A 419 11.49 6.47 13.22
N THR A 420 10.96 7.11 14.26
CA THR A 420 10.22 6.43 15.34
C THR A 420 8.80 6.10 14.90
N GLN A 421 8.21 5.08 15.53
CA GLN A 421 6.80 4.72 15.35
C GLN A 421 5.88 5.92 15.63
N ASP A 422 6.09 6.58 16.77
CA ASP A 422 5.41 7.84 17.12
C ASP A 422 6.31 9.02 16.78
N THR A 423 5.97 9.74 15.71
CA THR A 423 6.69 10.94 15.30
C THR A 423 6.21 12.13 16.12
N ALA A 424 7.07 12.60 17.02
CA ALA A 424 6.88 13.82 17.80
C ALA A 424 7.92 14.87 17.40
N PHE A 425 7.48 16.12 17.31
CA PHE A 425 8.35 17.27 17.04
C PHE A 425 8.39 18.15 18.29
N GLU A 426 9.59 18.59 18.69
CA GLU A 426 9.78 19.38 19.91
C GLU A 426 9.04 20.72 19.91
N ARG A 427 8.83 21.30 18.72
CA ARG A 427 8.16 22.59 18.52
C ARG A 427 6.92 22.43 17.64
N PRO A 428 5.80 21.93 18.19
CA PRO A 428 4.57 21.65 17.43
C PRO A 428 3.84 22.91 16.96
N ASP A 429 4.16 24.06 17.56
CA ASP A 429 3.64 25.39 17.20
C ASP A 429 4.16 25.89 15.85
N ARG A 430 5.32 25.38 15.40
CA ARG A 430 5.98 25.84 14.18
C ARG A 430 5.33 25.28 12.93
N THR A 431 5.45 26.03 11.84
CA THR A 431 5.00 25.56 10.54
C THR A 431 5.85 24.39 10.04
N VAL A 432 5.31 23.63 9.10
CA VAL A 432 6.02 22.55 8.41
C VAL A 432 7.27 23.09 7.71
N ARG A 433 7.14 24.20 6.98
CA ARG A 433 8.23 24.86 6.27
C ARG A 433 9.35 25.29 7.23
N ASP A 434 9.01 26.01 8.29
CA ASP A 434 9.99 26.46 9.26
C ASP A 434 10.73 25.28 9.90
N THR A 435 10.00 24.25 10.30
CA THR A 435 10.56 23.03 10.91
C THR A 435 11.57 22.37 9.97
N TYR A 436 11.25 22.31 8.67
CA TYR A 436 12.12 21.75 7.65
C TYR A 436 13.39 22.60 7.44
N GLU A 437 13.23 23.90 7.22
CA GLU A 437 14.33 24.84 6.96
C GLU A 437 15.30 24.93 8.15
N LEU A 438 14.78 24.97 9.38
CA LEU A 438 15.60 25.03 10.58
C LEU A 438 16.38 23.74 10.84
N SER A 439 15.78 22.60 10.54
CA SER A 439 16.43 21.29 10.71
C SER A 439 17.55 21.09 9.68
N LEU A 440 17.32 21.51 8.43
CA LEU A 440 18.27 21.32 7.33
C LEU A 440 19.28 22.46 7.16
N GLY A 441 18.98 23.65 7.64
CA GLY A 441 19.70 24.87 7.32
C GLY A 441 19.31 25.41 5.93
N PRO A 442 19.45 26.73 5.70
CA PRO A 442 18.91 27.42 4.52
C PRO A 442 19.50 26.89 3.21
N GLN A 443 20.81 26.66 3.17
CA GLN A 443 21.50 26.19 1.96
C GLN A 443 21.01 24.82 1.50
N ARG A 444 20.67 23.91 2.43
CA ARG A 444 20.23 22.56 2.08
C ARG A 444 18.75 22.52 1.78
N ALA A 445 17.94 23.32 2.48
CA ALA A 445 16.52 23.48 2.18
C ALA A 445 16.30 24.09 0.78
N GLU A 446 17.18 25.00 0.34
CA GLU A 446 17.16 25.54 -1.02
C GLU A 446 17.57 24.50 -2.08
N LYS A 447 18.61 23.70 -1.80
CA LYS A 447 19.04 22.61 -2.69
C LYS A 447 18.02 21.47 -2.81
N VAL A 448 17.28 21.20 -1.73
CA VAL A 448 16.25 20.15 -1.67
C VAL A 448 14.97 20.77 -1.11
N PRO A 449 14.19 21.49 -1.94
CA PRO A 449 12.93 22.07 -1.49
C PRO A 449 11.94 20.99 -1.06
N LEU A 450 11.21 21.24 0.02
CA LEU A 450 10.27 20.26 0.58
C LEU A 450 9.21 19.80 -0.43
N GLY A 451 8.68 20.73 -1.25
CA GLY A 451 7.72 20.41 -2.30
C GLY A 451 8.26 19.48 -3.39
N SER A 452 9.59 19.47 -3.61
CA SER A 452 10.20 18.62 -4.62
C SER A 452 10.27 17.14 -4.23
N LEU A 453 10.06 16.82 -2.95
CA LEU A 453 10.11 15.46 -2.40
C LEU A 453 8.80 14.69 -2.57
N GLY A 454 7.69 15.37 -2.92
CA GLY A 454 6.37 14.74 -3.06
C GLY A 454 5.74 14.24 -1.75
N LEU A 455 6.36 14.54 -0.60
CA LEU A 455 5.91 14.03 0.71
C LEU A 455 4.90 14.94 1.41
N MET A 456 4.86 16.23 1.06
CA MET A 456 3.96 17.21 1.68
C MET A 456 3.23 17.99 0.60
N HIS A 457 1.92 18.17 0.79
CA HIS A 457 1.11 19.01 -0.09
C HIS A 457 1.37 20.50 0.19
N GLU A 458 1.31 21.37 -0.82
CA GLU A 458 1.54 22.81 -0.67
C GLU A 458 0.67 23.46 0.41
N ALA A 459 -0.63 23.15 0.42
CA ALA A 459 -1.58 23.57 1.45
C ALA A 459 -1.22 23.18 2.90
N ASP A 460 -0.32 22.22 3.11
CA ASP A 460 0.12 21.80 4.44
C ASP A 460 1.41 22.51 4.91
N LEU A 461 2.14 23.18 4.02
CA LEU A 461 3.47 23.72 4.30
C LEU A 461 3.47 24.82 5.37
N ASP A 462 2.40 25.60 5.44
CA ASP A 462 2.28 26.72 6.38
C ASP A 462 1.45 26.35 7.63
N LYS A 463 1.01 25.09 7.74
CA LYS A 463 0.27 24.61 8.92
C LYS A 463 1.23 24.33 10.08
N PRO A 464 0.81 24.58 11.34
CA PRO A 464 1.54 24.12 12.51
C PRO A 464 1.67 22.59 12.53
N VAL A 465 2.86 22.09 12.86
CA VAL A 465 3.15 20.65 12.89
C VAL A 465 2.26 19.90 13.88
N GLY A 466 1.82 20.55 14.96
CA GLY A 466 0.89 19.99 15.94
C GLY A 466 -0.51 19.71 15.39
N HIS A 467 -0.93 20.42 14.33
CA HIS A 467 -2.23 20.23 13.67
C HIS A 467 -2.20 19.18 12.56
N LEU A 468 -1.01 18.69 12.21
CA LEU A 468 -0.89 17.62 11.22
C LEU A 468 -1.43 16.30 11.77
N SER A 469 -2.06 15.53 10.89
CA SER A 469 -2.38 14.13 11.16
C SER A 469 -1.10 13.32 11.40
N VAL A 470 -1.24 12.15 12.05
CA VAL A 470 -0.13 11.25 12.32
C VAL A 470 0.65 10.91 11.04
N GLY A 471 -0.06 10.61 9.94
CA GLY A 471 0.55 10.34 8.64
C GLY A 471 1.28 11.54 8.04
N GLN A 472 0.73 12.76 8.15
CA GLN A 472 1.42 13.98 7.71
C GLN A 472 2.69 14.26 8.53
N ARG A 473 2.65 14.09 9.86
CA ARG A 473 3.85 14.22 10.71
C ARG A 473 4.93 13.22 10.31
N ARG A 474 4.52 11.98 10.05
CA ARG A 474 5.43 10.92 9.59
C ARG A 474 6.06 11.26 8.24
N ARG A 475 5.28 11.76 7.28
CA ARG A 475 5.78 12.23 5.98
C ARG A 475 6.79 13.38 6.12
N LEU A 476 6.57 14.31 7.05
CA LEU A 476 7.55 15.36 7.35
C LEU A 476 8.86 14.80 7.95
N ALA A 477 8.77 13.84 8.87
CA ALA A 477 9.97 13.20 9.41
C ALA A 477 10.76 12.41 8.34
N LEU A 478 10.05 11.71 7.46
CA LEU A 478 10.65 11.10 6.27
C LEU A 478 11.32 12.14 5.37
N ALA A 479 10.69 13.29 5.14
CA ALA A 479 11.25 14.36 4.31
C ALA A 479 12.59 14.88 4.86
N LEU A 480 12.70 15.04 6.18
CA LEU A 480 13.95 15.43 6.84
C LEU A 480 15.05 14.39 6.62
N LEU A 481 14.73 13.10 6.76
CA LEU A 481 15.67 11.98 6.56
C LEU A 481 16.09 11.83 5.10
N VAL A 482 15.17 12.03 4.16
CA VAL A 482 15.42 11.94 2.71
C VAL A 482 16.28 13.11 2.21
N ALA A 483 16.05 14.31 2.75
CA ALA A 483 16.79 15.51 2.38
C ALA A 483 18.20 15.55 2.97
N ARG A 484 18.39 15.03 4.19
CA ARG A 484 19.70 14.83 4.83
C ARG A 484 19.86 13.37 5.25
N PRO A 485 20.19 12.48 4.29
CA PRO A 485 20.38 11.08 4.62
C PRO A 485 21.48 10.91 5.69
N PRO A 486 21.30 10.00 6.65
CA PRO A 486 22.33 9.64 7.63
C PRO A 486 23.25 8.53 7.11
N GLN A 487 24.36 8.26 7.79
CA GLN A 487 25.20 7.07 7.55
C GLN A 487 24.49 5.78 7.99
N LEU A 488 23.67 5.85 9.05
CA LEU A 488 22.82 4.78 9.52
C LEU A 488 21.37 5.26 9.59
N LEU A 489 20.51 4.70 8.74
CA LEU A 489 19.08 4.97 8.70
C LEU A 489 18.33 3.86 9.44
N LEU A 490 17.59 4.23 10.48
CA LEU A 490 16.80 3.34 11.31
C LEU A 490 15.32 3.67 11.11
N LEU A 491 14.51 2.70 10.69
CA LEU A 491 13.10 2.90 10.38
C LEU A 491 12.24 1.96 11.23
N ASP A 492 11.39 2.52 12.08
CA ASP A 492 10.47 1.76 12.92
C ASP A 492 9.05 1.78 12.35
N GLU A 493 8.59 0.62 11.86
CA GLU A 493 7.31 0.40 11.17
C GLU A 493 7.04 1.45 10.07
N PRO A 494 7.97 1.67 9.11
CA PRO A 494 7.95 2.81 8.18
C PRO A 494 6.67 2.94 7.36
N THR A 495 6.00 1.82 7.06
CA THR A 495 4.82 1.77 6.20
C THR A 495 3.52 2.12 6.94
N ASN A 496 3.52 2.12 8.28
CA ASN A 496 2.33 2.45 9.05
C ASN A 496 1.92 3.92 8.83
N HIS A 497 0.62 4.12 8.62
CA HIS A 497 0.00 5.43 8.33
C HIS A 497 0.42 6.08 7.00
N LEU A 498 1.04 5.32 6.10
CA LEU A 498 1.33 5.76 4.72
C LEU A 498 0.36 5.12 3.73
N SER A 499 0.18 5.76 2.56
CA SER A 499 -0.57 5.16 1.46
C SER A 499 0.24 4.02 0.82
N PRO A 500 -0.41 3.00 0.21
CA PRO A 500 0.30 1.90 -0.44
C PRO A 500 1.32 2.40 -1.48
N ARG A 501 0.92 3.41 -2.27
CA ARG A 501 1.78 4.09 -3.23
C ARG A 501 3.05 4.67 -2.60
N LEU A 502 2.93 5.38 -1.48
CA LEU A 502 4.10 5.94 -0.80
C LEU A 502 4.96 4.86 -0.13
N CYS A 503 4.35 3.77 0.36
CA CYS A 503 5.11 2.61 0.82
C CYS A 503 5.97 2.02 -0.29
N ASP A 504 5.43 1.91 -1.51
CA ASP A 504 6.16 1.37 -2.66
C ASP A 504 7.29 2.33 -3.11
N GLU A 505 7.04 3.64 -3.11
CA GLU A 505 8.08 4.64 -3.38
C GLU A 505 9.19 4.61 -2.32
N LEU A 506 8.84 4.47 -1.04
CA LEU A 506 9.82 4.31 0.03
C LEU A 506 10.63 3.04 -0.14
N GLU A 507 10.01 1.90 -0.39
CA GLU A 507 10.71 0.63 -0.66
C GLU A 507 11.67 0.73 -1.83
N ALA A 508 11.22 1.33 -2.94
CA ALA A 508 12.06 1.57 -4.11
C ALA A 508 13.25 2.49 -3.78
N ALA A 509 13.08 3.46 -2.89
CA ALA A 509 14.14 4.36 -2.44
C ALA A 509 15.12 3.70 -1.47
N LEU A 510 14.69 2.74 -0.63
CA LEU A 510 15.54 2.04 0.33
C LEU A 510 16.59 1.15 -0.35
N GLY A 511 16.28 0.56 -1.50
CA GLY A 511 17.23 -0.25 -2.28
C GLY A 511 18.55 0.49 -2.57
N PRO A 512 18.53 1.54 -3.42
CA PRO A 512 19.68 2.38 -3.75
C PRO A 512 20.02 3.41 -2.66
N GLY A 513 19.37 3.35 -1.48
CA GLY A 513 19.53 4.34 -0.42
C GLY A 513 20.99 4.43 0.08
N PRO A 514 21.46 5.62 0.48
CA PRO A 514 22.82 5.80 0.98
C PRO A 514 23.03 5.16 2.35
N GLY A 515 24.24 4.64 2.60
CA GLY A 515 24.65 4.13 3.90
C GLY A 515 23.97 2.81 4.29
N ALA A 516 23.93 2.55 5.60
CA ALA A 516 23.33 1.36 6.18
C ALA A 516 21.86 1.62 6.52
N ILE A 517 21.00 0.65 6.26
CA ILE A 517 19.57 0.75 6.52
C ILE A 517 19.13 -0.43 7.39
N VAL A 518 18.52 -0.10 8.53
CA VAL A 518 17.87 -1.06 9.42
C VAL A 518 16.40 -0.73 9.52
N VAL A 519 15.55 -1.67 9.12
CA VAL A 519 14.10 -1.50 9.15
C VAL A 519 13.50 -2.48 10.14
N ALA A 520 12.77 -2.01 11.14
CA ALA A 520 11.85 -2.85 11.90
C ALA A 520 10.47 -2.77 11.27
N SER A 521 9.88 -3.90 10.89
CA SER A 521 8.55 -3.90 10.29
C SER A 521 7.80 -5.20 10.54
N HIS A 522 6.49 -5.10 10.68
CA HIS A 522 5.55 -6.23 10.60
C HIS A 522 4.94 -6.40 9.21
N ASP A 523 5.15 -5.45 8.31
CA ASP A 523 4.55 -5.42 6.99
C ASP A 523 4.92 -6.69 6.20
N ARG A 524 3.89 -7.51 5.92
CA ARG A 524 4.02 -8.80 5.26
C ARG A 524 4.53 -8.66 3.82
N TRP A 525 4.19 -7.55 3.15
CA TRP A 525 4.65 -7.26 1.80
C TRP A 525 6.14 -6.93 1.78
N LEU A 526 6.58 -6.03 2.67
CA LEU A 526 7.99 -5.68 2.79
C LEU A 526 8.84 -6.91 3.12
N ARG A 527 8.41 -7.74 4.07
CA ARG A 527 9.09 -8.98 4.48
C ARG A 527 9.28 -9.94 3.32
N ARG A 528 8.21 -10.18 2.53
CA ARG A 528 8.26 -11.10 1.37
C ARG A 528 9.23 -10.65 0.28
N ARG A 529 9.49 -9.35 0.18
CA ARG A 529 10.31 -8.75 -0.91
C ARG A 529 11.68 -8.28 -0.45
N TRP A 530 12.02 -8.43 0.82
CA TRP A 530 13.30 -7.99 1.36
C TRP A 530 14.44 -8.83 0.79
N GLN A 531 15.47 -8.17 0.27
CA GLN A 531 16.64 -8.83 -0.33
C GLN A 531 17.89 -8.78 0.58
N GLY A 532 17.79 -8.13 1.74
CA GLY A 532 18.88 -7.97 2.71
C GLY A 532 18.88 -9.04 3.80
N ARG A 533 19.66 -8.79 4.86
CA ARG A 533 19.75 -9.67 6.04
C ARG A 533 18.46 -9.62 6.88
N GLU A 534 18.03 -10.82 7.27
CA GLU A 534 17.04 -11.21 8.29
C GLU A 534 17.51 -11.12 9.75
N LEU A 535 16.90 -10.36 10.66
CA LEU A 535 17.01 -10.61 12.11
C LEU A 535 15.63 -10.77 12.75
N ARG A 536 15.32 -11.98 13.21
CA ARG A 536 14.10 -12.24 13.98
C ARG A 536 14.37 -12.09 15.47
N LEU A 537 13.66 -11.18 16.12
CA LEU A 537 13.67 -11.03 17.57
C LEU A 537 12.60 -11.93 18.19
N GLU A 538 12.99 -12.62 19.25
CA GLU A 538 12.06 -13.33 20.12
C GLU A 538 11.69 -12.43 21.31
N PRO A 539 10.45 -12.54 21.83
CA PRO A 539 10.09 -11.88 23.08
C PRO A 539 11.10 -12.29 24.15
N GLY A 540 11.67 -11.32 24.84
CA GLY A 540 12.59 -11.56 25.94
C GLY A 540 11.88 -12.33 27.04
N ARG A 541 11.87 -13.67 26.97
CA ARG A 541 11.56 -14.52 28.11
C ARG A 541 12.64 -14.20 29.13
N GLY A 542 12.27 -13.57 30.24
CA GLY A 542 13.08 -13.67 31.44
C GLY A 542 13.26 -15.16 31.70
N ARG A 543 14.46 -15.70 31.43
CA ARG A 543 14.78 -17.09 31.72
C ARG A 543 14.52 -17.30 33.21
N ARG A 544 13.49 -18.09 33.55
CA ARG A 544 13.60 -18.96 34.71
C ARG A 544 14.71 -19.95 34.37
N GLU A 545 15.67 -20.05 35.28
CA GLU A 545 16.74 -21.03 35.25
C GLU A 545 16.12 -22.43 35.16
N GLU A 546 16.29 -23.11 34.02
CA GLU A 546 16.34 -24.56 33.97
C GLU A 546 17.49 -24.94 33.03
N GLU A 547 18.51 -25.55 33.62
CA GLU A 547 19.67 -26.15 32.97
C GLU A 547 19.24 -27.36 32.14
N VAL A 548 19.60 -27.40 30.85
CA VAL A 548 20.00 -28.64 30.16
C VAL A 548 21.02 -28.28 29.06
N PRO A 549 22.15 -29.01 28.90
CA PRO A 549 23.23 -28.63 28.00
C PRO A 549 22.98 -29.00 26.53
N TYR A 550 23.58 -28.18 25.65
CA TYR A 550 23.70 -28.34 24.21
C TYR A 550 24.57 -29.56 23.83
N GLU A 551 24.06 -30.42 22.94
CA GLU A 551 24.89 -31.22 22.03
C GLU A 551 25.01 -30.47 20.70
N LEU A 552 26.25 -30.25 20.27
CA LEU A 552 26.65 -29.68 18.99
C LEU A 552 26.58 -30.76 17.92
N ASP A 553 25.69 -30.61 16.93
CA ASP A 553 25.74 -31.44 15.73
C ASP A 553 26.40 -30.67 14.57
N HIS A 554 27.58 -31.16 14.20
CA HIS A 554 28.40 -30.65 13.10
C HIS A 554 27.87 -31.19 11.77
N ALA A 555 27.16 -30.36 10.99
CA ALA A 555 26.86 -30.68 9.60
C ALA A 555 28.05 -30.33 8.69
N VAL A 556 28.77 -31.39 8.31
CA VAL A 556 29.88 -31.43 7.37
C VAL A 556 29.45 -31.00 5.97
N THR A 557 30.17 -30.01 5.43
CA THR A 557 30.20 -29.64 4.01
C THR A 557 30.61 -30.85 3.15
N ARG A 558 29.71 -31.36 2.30
CA ARG A 558 30.09 -32.27 1.21
C ARG A 558 30.03 -31.53 -0.12
N ASP A 559 31.24 -31.18 -0.53
CA ASP A 559 31.67 -30.95 -1.91
C ASP A 559 31.15 -32.08 -2.82
N ASN A 560 30.59 -31.74 -3.97
CA ASN A 560 30.28 -32.71 -5.01
C ASN A 560 30.70 -32.14 -6.36
N ARG A 561 31.94 -32.47 -6.76
CA ARG A 561 32.47 -32.34 -8.11
C ARG A 561 32.86 -33.73 -8.62
N LEU A 562 32.18 -34.11 -9.70
CA LEU A 562 32.65 -34.80 -10.91
C LEU A 562 32.83 -36.33 -10.93
N GLU A 563 32.53 -36.83 -12.14
CA GLU A 563 32.88 -38.12 -12.79
C GLU A 563 31.92 -39.32 -12.58
N GLN A 564 30.97 -39.52 -13.50
CA GLN A 564 31.15 -40.27 -14.77
C GLN A 564 29.95 -40.08 -15.70
#